data_AF-A0A7C3C482-F1
#
_entry.id   AF-A0A7C3C482-F1
#
_cell.length_a   1.000
_cell.length_b   1.000
_cell.length_c   1.000
_cell.angle_alpha   90.00
_cell.angle_beta   90.00
_cell.angle_gamma   90.00
#
_symmetry.space_group_name_H-M   'P 1'
#
loop_
_entity.id
_entity.type
_entity.pdbx_description
1 polymer ?
#
loop_
_entity_poly.entity_id
_entity_poly.type
_entity_poly.pdbx_seq_one_letter_code
_entity_poly.pdbx_strand_id
1 'polypeptide(L)'
;MAKTVKDLLAEKIRRKEAKAGVVGLGYVGLPLAVEFARVGFPVTGIDVNQSKVDEVNAGRSYVKDVPDSALAPLTGDGRLRATADF
;
A
#
# COMPACT_ATOMS: atom_id res chain seq x y z
N MET A 1 17.35 15.37 -25.68
CA MET A 1 16.33 14.39 -26.09
C MET A 1 15.21 14.37 -25.06
N ALA A 2 13.96 14.15 -25.46
CA ALA A 2 12.85 14.00 -24.52
C ALA A 2 13.01 12.69 -23.72
N LYS A 3 12.67 12.71 -22.42
CA LYS A 3 12.68 11.52 -21.57
C LYS A 3 11.59 10.54 -22.02
N THR A 4 11.90 9.24 -22.04
CA THR A 4 10.92 8.20 -22.37
C THR A 4 10.01 7.90 -21.18
N VAL A 5 8.90 7.18 -21.41
CA VAL A 5 8.02 6.69 -20.34
C VAL A 5 8.79 5.83 -19.32
N LYS A 6 9.71 4.99 -19.80
CA LYS A 6 10.58 4.17 -18.96
C LYS A 6 11.44 5.05 -18.03
N ASP A 7 12.04 6.11 -18.57
CA ASP A 7 12.89 7.02 -17.80
C ASP A 7 12.08 7.74 -16.72
N LEU A 8 10.89 8.23 -17.08
CA LEU A 8 9.97 8.89 -16.15
C LEU A 8 9.52 7.94 -15.03
N LEU A 9 9.19 6.68 -15.34
CA LEU A 9 8.83 5.70 -14.33
C LEU A 9 10.02 5.36 -13.43
N ALA A 10 11.20 5.15 -13.99
CA ALA A 10 12.41 4.86 -13.21
C ALA A 10 12.78 6.03 -12.27
N GLU A 11 12.56 7.27 -12.68
CA GLU A 11 12.69 8.45 -11.81
C GLU A 11 11.66 8.44 -10.68
N LYS A 12 10.38 8.19 -10.99
CA LYS A 12 9.32 8.11 -9.97
C LYS A 12 9.57 6.99 -8.96
N ILE A 13 10.06 5.83 -9.38
CA ILE A 13 10.42 4.73 -8.47
C ILE A 13 11.56 5.15 -7.55
N ARG A 14 12.64 5.74 -8.10
CA ARG A 14 13.78 6.22 -7.30
C ARG A 14 13.38 7.30 -6.28
N ARG A 15 12.43 8.17 -6.64
CA ARG A 15 11.89 9.22 -5.78
C ARG A 15 10.74 8.76 -4.87
N LYS A 16 10.30 7.51 -5.00
CA LYS A 16 9.14 6.93 -4.28
C LYS A 16 7.81 7.63 -4.57
N GLU A 17 7.71 8.28 -5.72
CA GLU A 17 6.49 8.94 -6.22
C GLU A 17 5.63 8.01 -7.09
N ALA A 18 6.16 6.85 -7.48
CA ALA A 18 5.40 5.83 -8.19
C ALA A 18 4.32 5.27 -7.24
N LYS A 19 3.10 5.10 -7.74
CA LYS A 19 2.03 4.46 -6.95
C LYS A 19 2.20 2.94 -7.03
N ALA A 20 2.18 2.27 -5.89
CA ALA A 20 2.20 0.82 -5.81
C ALA A 20 0.79 0.28 -5.55
N GLY A 21 0.41 -0.77 -6.28
CA GLY A 21 -0.82 -1.52 -6.05
C GLY A 21 -0.50 -2.91 -5.53
N VAL A 22 -1.18 -3.37 -4.47
CA VAL A 22 -1.04 -4.74 -3.96
C VAL A 22 -2.39 -5.42 -4.00
N VAL A 23 -2.52 -6.47 -4.83
CA VAL A 23 -3.76 -7.24 -4.99
C VAL A 23 -3.74 -8.46 -4.08
N GLY A 24 -4.79 -8.58 -3.26
CA GLY A 24 -4.90 -9.50 -2.13
C GLY A 24 -4.21 -8.94 -0.89
N LEU A 25 -4.97 -8.71 0.18
CA LEU A 25 -4.47 -8.23 1.49
C LEU A 25 -4.51 -9.36 2.52
N GLY A 26 -4.07 -10.54 2.11
CA GLY A 26 -3.88 -11.68 3.01
C GLY A 26 -2.56 -11.63 3.78
N TYR A 27 -2.13 -12.79 4.25
CA TYR A 27 -0.90 -12.97 5.03
C TYR A 27 0.36 -12.43 4.35
N VAL A 28 0.48 -12.51 3.02
CA VAL A 28 1.63 -11.98 2.28
C VAL A 28 1.41 -10.53 1.83
N GLY A 29 0.21 -10.24 1.34
CA GLY A 29 -0.06 -8.96 0.69
C GLY A 29 -0.15 -7.78 1.65
N LEU A 30 -0.73 -7.95 2.85
CA LEU A 30 -0.78 -6.86 3.82
C LEU A 30 0.62 -6.46 4.33
N PRO A 31 1.51 -7.39 4.76
CA PRO A 31 2.89 -7.01 5.06
C PRO A 31 3.61 -6.33 3.90
N LEU A 32 3.43 -6.83 2.66
CA LEU A 32 4.05 -6.21 1.49
C LEU A 32 3.59 -4.76 1.28
N ALA A 33 2.28 -4.51 1.37
CA ALA A 33 1.70 -3.18 1.25
C ALA A 33 2.22 -2.24 2.35
N VAL A 34 2.31 -2.73 3.59
CA VAL A 34 2.88 -2.01 4.73
C VAL A 34 4.35 -1.66 4.47
N GLU A 35 5.17 -2.59 4.03
CA GLU A 35 6.59 -2.32 3.76
C GLU A 35 6.79 -1.29 2.64
N PHE A 36 6.02 -1.35 1.55
CA PHE A 36 6.04 -0.31 0.52
C PHE A 36 5.66 1.07 1.06
N ALA A 37 4.62 1.15 1.89
CA ALA A 37 4.19 2.40 2.50
C ALA A 37 5.22 2.92 3.53
N ARG A 38 5.81 2.04 4.34
CA ARG A 38 6.88 2.38 5.31
C ARG A 38 8.10 2.96 4.64
N VAL A 39 8.52 2.42 3.50
CA VAL A 39 9.66 2.98 2.76
C VAL A 39 9.28 4.24 1.99
N GLY A 40 8.01 4.64 1.93
CA GLY A 40 7.56 5.96 1.48
C GLY A 40 6.79 5.99 0.17
N PHE A 41 6.39 4.86 -0.39
CA PHE A 41 5.53 4.84 -1.57
C PHE A 41 4.07 5.14 -1.20
N PRO A 42 3.30 5.80 -2.08
CA PRO A 42 1.84 5.77 -2.04
C PRO A 42 1.33 4.38 -2.44
N VAL A 43 0.57 3.74 -1.57
CA VAL A 43 0.11 2.35 -1.75
C VAL A 43 -1.41 2.25 -1.77
N THR A 44 -1.94 1.55 -2.77
CA THR A 44 -3.33 1.07 -2.81
C THR A 44 -3.35 -0.45 -2.61
N GLY A 45 -3.90 -0.89 -1.48
CA GLY A 45 -4.26 -2.29 -1.26
C GLY A 45 -5.60 -2.61 -1.91
N ILE A 46 -5.71 -3.77 -2.54
CA ILE A 46 -6.93 -4.21 -3.23
C ILE A 46 -7.30 -5.59 -2.68
N ASP A 47 -8.50 -5.76 -2.15
CA ASP A 47 -8.99 -7.09 -1.72
C ASP A 47 -10.51 -7.17 -1.97
N VAL A 48 -10.99 -8.36 -2.36
CA VAL A 48 -12.42 -8.60 -2.62
C VAL A 48 -13.25 -8.64 -1.35
N ASN A 49 -12.61 -8.86 -0.19
CA ASN A 49 -13.28 -8.91 1.10
C ASN A 49 -13.39 -7.50 1.70
N GLN A 50 -14.59 -6.92 1.66
CA GLN A 50 -14.86 -5.58 2.19
C GLN A 50 -14.49 -5.43 3.68
N SER A 51 -14.71 -6.47 4.50
CA SER A 51 -14.34 -6.40 5.92
C SER A 51 -12.83 -6.20 6.12
N LYS A 52 -11.99 -6.84 5.28
CA LYS A 52 -10.54 -6.60 5.33
C LYS A 52 -10.18 -5.18 4.91
N VAL A 53 -10.84 -4.67 3.87
CA VAL A 53 -10.65 -3.30 3.39
C VAL A 53 -10.98 -2.28 4.50
N ASP A 54 -12.09 -2.49 5.20
CA ASP A 54 -12.54 -1.61 6.28
C ASP A 54 -11.59 -1.66 7.49
N GLU A 55 -11.14 -2.85 7.90
CA GLU A 55 -10.15 -3.02 8.97
C GLU A 55 -8.84 -2.29 8.63
N VAL A 56 -8.31 -2.49 7.41
CA VAL A 56 -7.08 -1.82 6.97
C VAL A 56 -7.24 -0.30 6.97
N ASN A 57 -8.33 0.22 6.40
CA ASN A 57 -8.58 1.67 6.37
C ASN A 57 -8.78 2.26 7.78
N ALA A 58 -9.23 1.45 8.74
CA ALA A 58 -9.31 1.83 10.15
C ALA A 58 -7.99 1.66 10.92
N GLY A 59 -6.90 1.25 10.25
CA GLY A 59 -5.58 1.05 10.86
C GLY A 59 -5.47 -0.22 11.71
N ARG A 60 -6.42 -1.16 11.57
CA ARG A 60 -6.48 -2.42 12.32
C ARG A 60 -6.05 -3.58 11.46
N SER A 61 -5.14 -4.40 12.00
CA SER A 61 -4.59 -5.55 11.30
C SER A 61 -5.23 -6.83 11.80
N TYR A 62 -5.66 -7.66 10.86
CA TYR A 62 -6.06 -9.05 11.08
C TYR A 62 -4.93 -10.05 10.76
N VAL A 63 -3.75 -9.55 10.35
CA VAL A 63 -2.55 -10.38 10.09
C VAL A 63 -1.61 -10.30 11.28
N LYS A 64 -1.31 -11.46 11.89
CA LYS A 64 -0.51 -11.56 13.12
C LYS A 64 0.86 -10.89 13.05
N ASP A 65 1.49 -10.92 11.87
CA ASP A 65 2.85 -10.38 11.68
C ASP A 65 2.87 -8.87 11.39
N VAL A 66 1.70 -8.24 11.28
CA VAL A 66 1.55 -6.79 11.11
C VAL A 66 0.81 -6.27 12.33
N PRO A 67 1.50 -5.67 13.31
CA PRO A 67 0.81 -5.05 14.44
C PRO A 67 0.08 -3.78 14.00
N ASP A 68 -1.02 -3.44 14.66
CA ASP A 68 -1.76 -2.18 14.43
C ASP A 68 -0.85 -0.96 14.51
N SER A 69 0.15 -0.98 15.40
CA SER A 69 1.13 0.10 15.55
C SER A 69 2.01 0.32 14.31
N ALA A 70 2.14 -0.68 13.43
CA ALA A 70 2.83 -0.55 12.15
C ALA A 70 1.88 -0.08 11.03
N LEU A 71 0.60 -0.45 11.08
CA LEU A 71 -0.39 -0.16 10.05
C LEU A 71 -1.05 1.21 10.24
N ALA A 72 -1.53 1.51 11.44
CA ALA A 72 -2.33 2.70 11.74
C ALA A 72 -1.67 4.03 11.35
N PRO A 73 -0.35 4.24 11.55
CA PRO A 73 0.29 5.46 11.08
C PRO A 73 0.26 5.60 9.54
N LEU A 74 0.37 4.49 8.81
CA LEU A 74 0.44 4.50 7.35
C LEU A 74 -0.92 4.82 6.73
N THR A 75 -2.00 4.36 7.35
CA THR A 75 -3.37 4.66 6.92
C THR A 75 -3.80 6.05 7.37
N GLY A 76 -3.43 6.46 8.60
CA GLY A 76 -3.65 7.81 9.11
C GLY A 76 -2.95 8.91 8.28
N ASP A 77 -1.73 8.64 7.80
CA ASP A 77 -0.97 9.53 6.92
C ASP A 77 -1.46 9.48 5.45
N GLY A 78 -2.40 8.60 5.12
CA GLY A 78 -2.87 8.37 3.75
C GLY A 78 -1.85 7.70 2.82
N ARG A 79 -0.75 7.16 3.36
CA ARG A 79 0.27 6.44 2.58
C ARG A 79 -0.19 5.06 2.14
N LEU A 80 -1.08 4.43 2.91
CA LEU A 80 -1.73 3.18 2.56
C LEU A 80 -3.24 3.34 2.65
N ARG A 81 -3.94 3.03 1.56
CA ARG A 81 -5.41 2.92 1.52
C ARG A 81 -5.80 1.57 0.93
N ALA A 82 -6.87 0.97 1.43
CA ALA A 82 -7.46 -0.24 0.86
C ALA A 82 -8.76 0.06 0.08
N THR A 83 -9.05 -0.76 -0.93
CA THR A 83 -10.31 -0.72 -1.68
C THR A 83 -10.74 -2.11 -2.16
N ALA A 84 -12.05 -2.30 -2.35
CA ALA A 84 -12.63 -3.44 -3.05
C ALA A 84 -13.09 -3.07 -4.48
N ASP A 85 -12.77 -1.86 -4.95
CA ASP A 85 -13.03 -1.38 -6.30
C ASP A 85 -11.84 -1.75 -7.21
N PHE A 86 -12.08 -2.61 -8.21
CA PHE A 86 -11.06 -3.16 -9.10
C PHE A 86 -11.57 -3.38 -10.53
#